data_AF-A0A167NH16-F1
#
_entry.id   AF-A0A167NH16-F1
#
_cell.length_a   1.000
_cell.length_b   1.000
_cell.length_c   1.000
_cell.angle_alpha   90.00
_cell.angle_beta   90.00
_cell.angle_gamma   90.00
#
_symmetry.space_group_name_H-M   'P 1'
#
loop_
_entity.id
_entity.type
_entity.pdbx_description
1 polymer ?
#
loop_
_entity_poly.entity_id
_entity_poly.type
_entity_poly.pdbx_seq_one_letter_code
_entity_poly.pdbx_strand_id
1 'polypeptide(L)'
;MTRARKALIDLSATPYYHLIARCVRRAFLCGDDKYTGKNFDHRRTWLVERVKLLSSIFAIEIAAYAIMSNHYHLVVKVNRLQALGWSDDEVISRWYRLYKGSPIIDRYLQGETLSEAEQLLVSELIAKWRTRLYDISWYMKNLNEFIAKEANKEDSCTGKYWEGRYKSQALLDENALLNCMAYVDLNPIRANMANKLEDSDFTSIQERLKQFQSAKSKESKQNEKVQDSVQPIALQPFGTREQAHTLPFSLLDYFDLVDWTGRHVHPEKKGYIPKNTPNILTLLNIDEKAWLDKIQNYGTQYGNFVGSKTALQAHAAKNDANWYKGVG
;
A
#
# COMPACT_ATOMS: atom_id res chain seq x y z
N MET A 1 -25.48 0.70 -0.63
CA MET A 1 -25.60 2.02 0.04
C MET A 1 -24.21 2.62 0.19
N THR A 2 -24.01 3.89 -0.16
CA THR A 2 -22.74 4.61 -0.02
C THR A 2 -22.46 4.95 1.45
N ARG A 3 -21.49 4.29 2.09
CA ARG A 3 -21.07 4.61 3.47
C ARG A 3 -20.10 5.79 3.49
N ALA A 4 -20.19 6.64 4.50
CA ALA A 4 -19.20 7.68 4.75
C ALA A 4 -17.83 7.04 5.02
N ARG A 5 -16.75 7.60 4.46
CA ARG A 5 -15.39 7.03 4.60
C ARG A 5 -14.89 6.94 6.06
N LYS A 6 -15.35 7.84 6.94
CA LYS A 6 -15.10 7.72 8.38
C LYS A 6 -15.61 6.40 8.99
N ALA A 7 -16.60 5.77 8.33
CA ALA A 7 -17.12 4.45 8.67
C ALA A 7 -16.52 3.31 7.83
N LEU A 8 -15.54 3.60 6.96
CA LEU A 8 -14.80 2.61 6.17
C LEU A 8 -13.35 2.44 6.67
N ILE A 9 -12.81 3.44 7.37
CA ILE A 9 -11.50 3.39 8.02
C ILE A 9 -11.74 3.30 9.53
N ASP A 10 -11.66 2.08 10.06
CA ASP A 10 -11.70 1.79 11.50
C ASP A 10 -10.34 1.21 11.93
N LEU A 11 -9.47 2.08 12.45
CA LEU A 11 -8.15 1.67 12.95
C LEU A 11 -8.22 0.80 14.21
N SER A 12 -9.39 0.72 14.87
CA SER A 12 -9.60 -0.23 15.98
C SER A 12 -9.97 -1.63 15.50
N ALA A 13 -10.35 -1.79 14.23
CA ALA A 13 -10.57 -3.10 13.62
C ALA A 13 -9.32 -3.63 12.92
N THR A 14 -8.62 -2.77 12.17
CA THR A 14 -7.36 -3.14 11.52
C THR A 14 -6.53 -1.90 11.15
N PRO A 15 -5.19 -1.97 11.24
CA PRO A 15 -4.32 -0.95 10.69
C PRO A 15 -4.06 -1.13 9.17
N TYR A 16 -4.47 -2.25 8.56
CA TYR A 16 -4.12 -2.61 7.19
C TYR A 16 -5.24 -2.30 6.18
N TYR A 17 -4.87 -1.66 5.07
CA TYR A 17 -5.79 -1.26 4.02
C TYR A 17 -5.24 -1.49 2.62
N HIS A 18 -6.12 -1.97 1.74
CA HIS A 18 -5.89 -2.00 0.31
C HIS A 18 -6.53 -0.77 -0.35
N LEU A 19 -5.72 0.03 -1.02
CA LEU A 19 -6.09 1.29 -1.64
C LEU A 19 -5.92 1.18 -3.16
N ILE A 20 -6.92 1.65 -3.90
CA ILE A 20 -6.91 1.61 -5.37
C ILE A 20 -7.36 2.96 -5.92
N ALA A 21 -6.61 3.55 -6.84
CA ALA A 21 -7.09 4.68 -7.63
C ALA A 21 -6.94 4.40 -9.11
N ARG A 22 -7.93 4.82 -9.90
CA ARG A 22 -8.04 4.58 -11.34
C ARG A 22 -8.27 5.90 -12.07
N CYS A 23 -7.55 6.11 -13.15
CA CYS A 23 -7.69 7.28 -14.01
C CYS A 23 -9.00 7.22 -14.80
N VAL A 24 -9.56 8.39 -15.14
CA VAL A 24 -10.73 8.46 -16.02
C VAL A 24 -10.43 7.85 -17.39
N ARG A 25 -11.47 7.42 -18.10
CA ARG A 25 -11.32 6.89 -19.47
C ARG A 25 -10.50 7.86 -20.33
N ARG A 26 -9.49 7.32 -21.03
CA ARG A 26 -8.53 8.02 -21.89
C ARG A 26 -7.47 8.88 -21.19
N ALA A 27 -7.48 9.00 -19.86
CA ALA A 27 -6.31 9.45 -19.13
C ALA A 27 -5.37 8.24 -18.94
N PHE A 28 -4.16 8.32 -19.49
CA PHE A 28 -3.14 7.30 -19.30
C PHE A 28 -2.41 7.59 -18.00
N LEU A 29 -2.48 6.64 -17.05
CA LEU A 29 -1.61 6.69 -15.88
C LEU A 29 -0.18 6.45 -16.32
N CYS A 30 0.01 5.43 -17.16
CA CYS A 30 1.27 5.05 -17.78
C CYS A 30 1.04 4.08 -18.95
N GLY A 31 2.09 3.77 -19.71
CA GLY A 31 2.05 2.89 -20.87
C GLY A 31 1.75 3.62 -22.18
N ASP A 32 1.57 2.83 -23.24
CA ASP A 32 1.37 3.34 -24.60
C ASP A 32 -0.07 3.79 -24.85
N ASP A 33 -0.21 5.05 -25.23
CA ASP A 33 -1.43 5.57 -25.81
C ASP A 33 -1.51 5.23 -27.30
N LYS A 34 -2.27 4.17 -27.62
CA LYS A 34 -2.47 3.73 -28.99
C LYS A 34 -3.12 4.78 -29.91
N TYR A 35 -3.75 5.81 -29.36
CA TYR A 35 -4.40 6.86 -30.15
C TYR A 35 -3.41 7.96 -30.53
N THR A 36 -2.60 8.44 -29.59
CA THR A 36 -1.61 9.51 -29.85
C THR A 36 -0.22 8.99 -30.22
N GLY A 37 0.06 7.70 -30.00
CA GLY A 37 1.38 7.09 -30.16
C GLY A 37 2.37 7.46 -29.05
N LYS A 38 1.95 8.18 -28.01
CA LYS A 38 2.81 8.59 -26.89
C LYS A 38 2.95 7.46 -25.87
N ASN A 39 4.15 7.34 -25.29
CA ASN A 39 4.40 6.48 -24.14
C ASN A 39 4.45 7.33 -22.86
N PHE A 40 3.77 6.87 -21.81
CA PHE A 40 3.70 7.55 -20.51
C PHE A 40 4.31 6.73 -19.36
N ASP A 41 5.16 5.73 -19.64
CA ASP A 41 5.71 4.85 -18.59
C ASP A 41 6.60 5.59 -17.58
N HIS A 42 7.18 6.72 -17.95
CA HIS A 42 7.94 7.58 -17.01
C HIS A 42 7.09 8.04 -15.82
N ARG A 43 5.77 8.15 -15.97
CA ARG A 43 4.85 8.52 -14.89
C ARG A 43 4.78 7.48 -13.77
N ARG A 44 5.18 6.21 -14.04
CA ARG A 44 5.29 5.17 -13.00
C ARG A 44 6.32 5.56 -11.95
N THR A 45 7.44 6.14 -12.38
CA THR A 45 8.49 6.63 -11.49
C THR A 45 7.96 7.74 -10.59
N TRP A 46 7.23 8.72 -11.14
CA TRP A 46 6.60 9.79 -10.34
C TRP A 46 5.73 9.22 -9.22
N LEU A 47 4.97 8.16 -9.52
CA LEU A 47 4.07 7.53 -8.58
C LEU A 47 4.83 6.77 -7.48
N VAL A 48 5.81 5.95 -7.83
CA VAL A 48 6.63 5.21 -6.86
C VAL A 48 7.40 6.16 -5.95
N GLU A 49 8.06 7.17 -6.52
CA GLU A 49 8.80 8.18 -5.74
C GLU A 49 7.86 8.95 -4.80
N ARG A 50 6.68 9.35 -5.30
CA ARG A 50 5.70 10.07 -4.47
C ARG A 50 5.16 9.21 -3.34
N VAL A 51 4.87 7.94 -3.59
CA VAL A 51 4.41 6.98 -2.56
C VAL A 51 5.48 6.80 -1.48
N LYS A 52 6.75 6.60 -1.86
CA LYS A 52 7.86 6.46 -0.90
C LYS A 52 8.12 7.75 -0.11
N LEU A 53 8.07 8.90 -0.78
CA LEU A 53 8.16 10.21 -0.13
C LEU A 53 7.06 10.38 0.93
N LEU A 54 5.81 10.10 0.57
CA LEU A 54 4.69 10.24 1.50
C LEU A 54 4.79 9.25 2.66
N SER A 55 5.24 8.02 2.43
CA SER A 55 5.47 7.04 3.51
C SER A 55 6.59 7.48 4.47
N SER A 56 7.58 8.24 3.99
CA SER A 56 8.60 8.85 4.87
C SER A 56 8.10 10.04 5.69
N ILE A 57 6.92 10.59 5.37
CA ILE A 57 6.33 11.79 6.00
C ILE A 57 5.18 11.40 6.94
N PHE A 58 4.24 10.61 6.43
CA PHE A 58 3.10 10.08 7.16
C PHE A 58 3.50 8.86 8.00
N ALA A 59 2.77 8.58 9.07
CA ALA A 59 2.86 7.32 9.80
C ALA A 59 2.06 6.23 9.07
N ILE A 60 2.39 6.02 7.79
CA ILE A 60 1.73 5.07 6.90
C ILE A 60 2.82 4.34 6.14
N GLU A 61 2.95 3.04 6.42
CA GLU A 61 3.98 2.15 5.89
C GLU A 61 3.45 1.40 4.65
N ILE A 62 4.32 1.09 3.69
CA ILE A 62 3.96 0.40 2.45
C ILE A 62 4.23 -1.10 2.60
N ALA A 63 3.19 -1.92 2.68
CA ALA A 63 3.33 -3.37 2.72
C ALA A 63 3.61 -3.94 1.32
N ALA A 64 2.80 -3.53 0.34
CA ALA A 64 2.93 -3.92 -1.07
C ALA A 64 2.38 -2.84 -2.01
N TYR A 65 2.81 -2.84 -3.28
CA TYR A 65 2.26 -1.99 -4.32
C TYR A 65 2.41 -2.59 -5.72
N ALA A 66 1.54 -2.19 -6.63
CA ALA A 66 1.67 -2.45 -8.07
C ALA A 66 1.11 -1.29 -8.89
N ILE A 67 1.90 -0.78 -9.84
CA ILE A 67 1.46 0.29 -10.75
C ILE A 67 1.02 -0.34 -12.07
N MET A 68 -0.22 -0.09 -12.48
CA MET A 68 -0.80 -0.58 -13.74
C MET A 68 -1.03 0.59 -14.71
N SER A 69 -1.31 0.29 -15.98
CA SER A 69 -1.44 1.32 -17.04
C SER A 69 -2.51 2.38 -16.80
N ASN A 70 -3.59 2.05 -16.09
CA ASN A 70 -4.70 2.98 -15.81
C ASN A 70 -5.13 3.04 -14.34
N HIS A 71 -4.47 2.30 -13.45
CA HIS A 71 -4.74 2.31 -12.02
C HIS A 71 -3.51 1.86 -11.24
N TYR A 72 -3.52 2.05 -9.93
CA TYR A 72 -2.49 1.49 -9.06
C TYR A 72 -3.14 0.86 -7.83
N HIS A 73 -2.39 -0.05 -7.22
CA HIS A 73 -2.73 -0.74 -5.99
C HIS A 73 -1.69 -0.44 -4.92
N LEU A 74 -2.13 -0.09 -3.71
CA LEU A 74 -1.29 0.03 -2.52
C LEU A 74 -1.87 -0.82 -1.40
N VAL A 75 -1.05 -1.61 -0.74
CA VAL A 75 -1.34 -2.21 0.56
C VAL A 75 -0.54 -1.43 1.58
N VAL A 76 -1.23 -0.79 2.52
CA VAL A 76 -0.60 0.08 3.52
C VAL A 76 -0.97 -0.34 4.93
N LYS A 77 -0.11 0.04 5.88
CA LYS A 77 -0.37 -0.06 7.31
C LYS A 77 -0.35 1.33 7.93
N VAL A 78 -1.39 1.67 8.67
CA VAL A 78 -1.43 2.92 9.44
C VAL A 78 -0.82 2.70 10.82
N ASN A 79 0.25 3.41 11.13
CA ASN A 79 0.96 3.34 12.40
C ASN A 79 0.54 4.51 13.31
N ARG A 80 -0.69 4.45 13.83
CA ARG A 80 -1.25 5.52 14.68
C ARG A 80 -0.39 5.78 15.91
N LEU A 81 0.17 4.74 16.53
CA LEU A 81 1.00 4.88 17.72
C LEU A 81 2.29 5.65 17.45
N GLN A 82 2.94 5.43 16.30
CA GLN A 82 4.10 6.21 15.88
C GLN A 82 3.75 7.70 15.80
N ALA A 83 2.64 8.06 15.15
CA ALA A 83 2.24 9.46 15.04
C ALA A 83 1.90 10.11 16.39
N LEU A 84 1.30 9.34 17.31
CA LEU A 84 1.01 9.81 18.67
C LEU A 84 2.28 9.96 19.52
N GLY A 85 3.34 9.21 19.22
CA GLY A 85 4.62 9.29 19.90
C GLY A 85 5.54 10.42 19.41
N TRP A 86 5.19 11.13 18.32
CA TRP A 86 5.98 12.24 17.82
C TRP A 86 5.88 13.48 18.70
N SER A 87 7.03 14.11 18.94
CA SER A 87 7.08 15.47 19.49
C SER A 87 6.37 16.46 18.56
N ASP A 88 6.00 17.59 19.13
CA ASP A 88 5.40 18.70 18.40
C ASP A 88 6.30 19.18 17.25
N ASP A 89 7.60 19.30 17.49
CA ASP A 89 8.60 19.66 16.46
C ASP A 89 8.66 18.64 15.32
N GLU A 90 8.59 17.35 15.62
CA GLU A 90 8.60 16.29 14.61
C GLU A 90 7.32 16.35 13.74
N VAL A 91 6.16 16.62 14.35
CA VAL A 91 4.90 16.82 13.62
C VAL A 91 5.00 18.03 12.69
N ILE A 92 5.55 19.16 13.17
CA ILE A 92 5.74 20.37 12.37
C ILE A 92 6.69 20.10 11.21
N SER A 93 7.86 19.53 11.50
CA SER A 93 8.89 19.19 10.51
C SER A 93 8.31 18.32 9.39
N ARG A 94 7.58 17.27 9.75
CA ARG A 94 6.90 16.39 8.78
C ARG A 94 5.86 17.14 7.95
N TRP A 95 5.04 17.97 8.59
CA TRP A 95 4.00 18.72 7.89
C TRP A 95 4.59 19.73 6.89
N TYR A 96 5.68 20.41 7.26
CA TYR A 96 6.37 21.40 6.44
C TYR A 96 7.06 20.81 5.20
N ARG A 97 7.31 19.49 5.18
CA ARG A 97 7.78 18.78 3.97
C ARG A 97 6.74 18.74 2.84
N LEU A 98 5.46 19.02 3.12
CA LEU A 98 4.36 18.96 2.14
C LEU A 98 3.64 20.29 1.96
N TYR A 99 3.61 21.12 3.00
CA TYR A 99 2.85 22.36 3.02
C TYR A 99 3.76 23.52 3.39
N LYS A 100 3.40 24.72 2.93
CA LYS A 100 4.06 25.95 3.37
C LYS A 100 3.84 26.14 4.88
N GLY A 101 4.80 26.81 5.52
CA GLY A 101 4.76 27.12 6.94
C GLY A 101 3.57 28.00 7.34
N SER A 102 3.33 28.07 8.64
CA SER A 102 2.36 28.97 9.26
C SER A 102 3.10 30.01 10.08
N PRO A 103 2.85 31.32 9.89
CA PRO A 103 3.59 32.36 10.60
C PRO A 103 3.59 32.20 12.12
N ILE A 104 2.49 31.71 12.70
CA ILE A 104 2.43 31.48 14.15
C ILE A 104 3.31 30.31 14.62
N ILE A 105 3.43 29.27 13.80
CA ILE A 105 4.31 28.13 14.06
C ILE A 105 5.77 28.52 13.82
N ASP A 106 6.04 29.37 12.84
CA ASP A 106 7.40 29.85 12.58
C ASP A 106 7.92 30.68 13.77
N ARG A 107 7.08 31.53 14.37
CA ARG A 107 7.39 32.26 15.61
C ARG A 107 7.59 31.33 16.81
N TYR A 108 6.74 30.29 16.92
CA TYR A 108 6.89 29.24 17.94
C TYR A 108 8.26 28.54 17.83
N LEU A 109 8.65 28.11 16.62
CA LEU A 109 9.94 27.45 16.37
C LEU A 109 11.15 28.37 16.63
N GLN A 110 10.98 29.69 16.48
CA GLN A 110 12.01 30.68 16.79
C GLN A 110 12.14 30.98 18.29
N GLY A 111 11.27 30.38 19.13
CA GLY A 111 11.28 30.61 20.57
C GLY A 111 10.75 31.99 20.97
N GLU A 112 9.96 32.64 20.10
CA GLU A 112 9.35 33.92 20.44
C GLU A 112 8.35 33.79 21.58
N THR A 113 8.18 34.88 22.36
CA THR A 113 7.14 34.92 23.39
C THR A 113 5.76 35.02 22.73
N LEU A 114 4.96 33.98 22.91
CA LEU A 114 3.59 33.89 22.42
C LEU A 114 2.60 34.18 23.55
N SER A 115 1.53 34.91 23.24
CA SER A 115 0.36 35.07 24.12
C SER A 115 -0.33 33.72 24.37
N GLU A 116 -1.16 33.63 25.42
CA GLU A 116 -1.91 32.41 25.74
C GLU A 116 -2.79 31.93 24.57
N ALA A 117 -3.46 32.87 23.88
CA ALA A 117 -4.29 32.54 22.72
C ALA A 117 -3.46 32.00 21.54
N GLU A 118 -2.25 32.53 21.35
CA GLU A 118 -1.31 32.07 20.33
C GLU A 118 -0.77 30.68 20.64
N GLN A 119 -0.42 30.40 21.91
CA GLN A 119 0.01 29.08 22.35
C GLN A 119 -1.09 28.02 22.17
N LEU A 120 -2.34 28.40 22.46
CA LEU A 120 -3.50 27.53 22.22
C LEU A 120 -3.64 27.23 20.72
N LEU A 121 -3.55 28.24 19.86
CA LEU A 121 -3.62 28.06 18.41
C LEU A 121 -2.50 27.15 17.87
N VAL A 122 -1.27 27.32 18.36
CA VAL A 122 -0.13 26.44 18.04
C VAL A 122 -0.47 24.99 18.38
N SER A 123 -0.91 24.76 19.62
CA SER A 123 -1.27 23.42 20.11
C SER A 123 -2.39 22.77 19.28
N GLU A 124 -3.43 23.54 18.94
CA GLU A 124 -4.53 23.06 18.11
C GLU A 124 -4.09 22.71 16.68
N LEU A 125 -3.24 23.54 16.06
CA LEU A 125 -2.69 23.29 14.74
C LEU A 125 -1.84 22.01 14.72
N ILE A 126 -0.96 21.83 15.70
CA ILE A 126 -0.09 20.66 15.79
C ILE A 126 -0.91 19.39 16.02
N ALA A 127 -1.87 19.42 16.95
CA ALA A 127 -2.78 18.28 17.17
C ALA A 127 -3.54 17.91 15.89
N LYS A 128 -4.02 18.91 15.14
CA LYS A 128 -4.68 18.73 13.85
C LYS A 128 -3.73 18.17 12.79
N TRP A 129 -2.48 18.58 12.72
CA TRP A 129 -1.51 18.01 11.78
C TRP A 129 -1.13 16.59 12.14
N ARG A 130 -0.92 16.30 13.42
CA ARG A 130 -0.67 14.95 13.94
C ARG A 130 -1.76 13.97 13.52
N THR A 131 -3.04 14.34 13.70
CA THR A 131 -4.16 13.48 13.26
C THR A 131 -4.19 13.23 11.75
N ARG A 132 -3.78 14.20 10.94
CA ARG A 132 -3.74 14.08 9.47
C ARG A 132 -2.57 13.23 8.99
N LEU A 133 -1.45 13.24 9.70
CA LEU A 133 -0.24 12.48 9.31
C LEU A 133 -0.39 10.96 9.47
N TYR A 134 -1.47 10.46 10.07
CA TYR A 134 -1.85 9.04 10.02
C TYR A 134 -3.22 8.81 9.33
N ASP A 135 -3.76 9.80 8.62
CA ASP A 135 -5.05 9.69 7.93
C ASP A 135 -4.86 9.28 6.46
N ILE A 136 -5.44 8.14 6.08
CA ILE A 136 -5.38 7.59 4.71
C ILE A 136 -5.96 8.57 3.68
N SER A 137 -7.02 9.32 4.01
CA SER A 137 -7.59 10.28 3.06
C SER A 137 -6.65 11.45 2.79
N TRP A 138 -5.89 11.91 3.78
CA TRP A 138 -4.84 12.91 3.60
C TRP A 138 -3.66 12.36 2.82
N TYR A 139 -3.24 11.13 3.10
CA TYR A 139 -2.20 10.46 2.32
C TYR A 139 -2.59 10.35 0.84
N MET A 140 -3.78 9.80 0.56
CA MET A 140 -4.28 9.61 -0.80
C MET A 140 -4.55 10.93 -1.51
N LYS A 141 -4.97 11.98 -0.79
CA LYS A 141 -5.08 13.33 -1.35
C LYS A 141 -3.73 13.82 -1.85
N ASN A 142 -2.69 13.75 -1.03
CA ASN A 142 -1.35 14.23 -1.38
C ASN A 142 -0.70 13.44 -2.53
N LEU A 143 -1.06 12.15 -2.67
CA LEU A 143 -0.62 11.32 -3.79
C LEU A 143 -1.39 11.69 -5.07
N ASN A 144 -2.72 11.59 -5.04
CA ASN A 144 -3.54 11.73 -6.24
C ASN A 144 -3.56 13.16 -6.78
N GLU A 145 -3.52 14.17 -5.91
CA GLU A 145 -3.46 15.56 -6.33
C GLU A 145 -2.15 15.87 -7.05
N PHE A 146 -1.02 15.36 -6.56
CA PHE A 146 0.29 15.53 -7.19
C PHE A 146 0.30 14.94 -8.60
N ILE A 147 -0.06 13.66 -8.73
CA ILE A 147 -0.07 12.97 -10.03
C ILE A 147 -1.04 13.64 -11.02
N ALA A 148 -2.23 14.04 -10.56
CA ALA A 148 -3.19 14.72 -11.41
C ALA A 148 -2.67 16.07 -11.91
N LYS A 149 -1.96 16.83 -11.07
CA LYS A 149 -1.37 18.12 -11.46
C LYS A 149 -0.25 17.95 -12.48
N GLU A 150 0.68 17.03 -12.23
CA GLU A 150 1.80 16.77 -13.15
C GLU A 150 1.30 16.24 -14.50
N ALA A 151 0.39 15.26 -14.49
CA ALA A 151 -0.16 14.70 -15.73
C ALA A 151 -1.00 15.72 -16.52
N ASN A 152 -1.89 16.48 -15.87
CA ASN A 152 -2.69 17.50 -16.57
C ASN A 152 -1.81 18.61 -17.16
N LYS A 153 -0.74 18.99 -16.45
CA LYS A 153 0.26 19.96 -16.94
C LYS A 153 1.01 19.43 -18.16
N GLU A 154 1.51 18.19 -18.10
CA GLU A 154 2.19 17.53 -19.22
C GLU A 154 1.27 17.37 -20.44
N ASP A 155 0.01 17.00 -20.19
CA ASP A 155 -0.99 16.79 -21.24
C ASP A 155 -1.62 18.10 -21.74
N SER A 156 -1.22 19.25 -21.18
CA SER A 156 -1.78 20.58 -21.50
C SER A 156 -3.32 20.60 -21.43
N CYS A 157 -3.89 19.92 -20.44
CA CYS A 157 -5.33 19.77 -20.29
C CYS A 157 -5.82 20.20 -18.90
N THR A 158 -7.13 20.35 -18.76
CA THR A 158 -7.77 20.66 -17.48
C THR A 158 -8.87 19.66 -17.19
N GLY A 159 -9.22 19.51 -15.92
CA GLY A 159 -10.34 18.68 -15.49
C GLY A 159 -9.93 17.46 -14.68
N LYS A 160 -10.84 16.48 -14.65
CA LYS A 160 -10.79 15.34 -13.74
C LYS A 160 -9.85 14.26 -14.26
N TYR A 161 -8.78 13.97 -13.52
CA TYR A 161 -7.82 12.93 -13.86
C TYR A 161 -8.20 11.54 -13.30
N TRP A 162 -8.74 11.48 -12.08
CA TRP A 162 -9.12 10.23 -11.41
C TRP A 162 -10.63 9.98 -11.49
N GLU A 163 -11.09 8.73 -11.72
CA GLU A 163 -12.53 8.38 -11.76
C GLU A 163 -13.30 8.78 -10.50
N GLY A 164 -12.60 8.75 -9.37
CA GLY A 164 -13.09 9.19 -8.07
C GLY A 164 -11.92 9.44 -7.14
N ARG A 165 -12.17 9.49 -5.84
CA ARG A 165 -11.09 9.70 -4.86
C ARG A 165 -10.11 8.53 -4.82
N TYR A 166 -10.58 7.38 -4.35
CA TYR A 166 -9.90 6.08 -4.29
C TYR A 166 -10.87 5.05 -3.71
N LYS A 167 -10.67 3.75 -3.97
CA LYS A 167 -11.31 2.64 -3.24
C LYS A 167 -10.44 2.26 -2.05
N SER A 168 -11.07 1.83 -0.96
CA SER A 168 -10.40 1.35 0.25
C SER A 168 -11.05 0.06 0.69
N GLN A 169 -10.24 -0.95 1.04
CA GLN A 169 -10.70 -2.19 1.65
C GLN A 169 -9.92 -2.44 2.93
N ALA A 170 -10.60 -2.61 4.06
CA ALA A 170 -9.96 -2.95 5.33
C ALA A 170 -9.60 -4.45 5.34
N LEU A 171 -8.36 -4.76 5.69
CA LEU A 171 -7.83 -6.14 5.74
C LEU A 171 -7.88 -6.62 7.20
N LEU A 172 -8.93 -7.38 7.54
CA LEU A 172 -9.33 -7.62 8.92
C LEU A 172 -8.47 -8.66 9.66
N ASP A 173 -7.72 -9.48 8.93
CA ASP A 173 -6.84 -10.49 9.50
C ASP A 173 -5.59 -10.72 8.62
N GLU A 174 -4.62 -11.47 9.15
CA GLU A 174 -3.36 -11.80 8.47
C GLU A 174 -3.58 -12.51 7.14
N ASN A 175 -4.62 -13.35 7.05
CA ASN A 175 -4.98 -14.04 5.81
C ASN A 175 -5.44 -13.04 4.75
N ALA A 176 -6.26 -12.05 5.11
CA ALA A 176 -6.65 -10.98 4.21
C ALA A 176 -5.45 -10.14 3.76
N LEU A 177 -4.53 -9.85 4.68
CA LEU A 177 -3.28 -9.14 4.37
C LEU A 177 -2.45 -9.91 3.35
N LEU A 178 -2.13 -11.18 3.62
CA LEU A 178 -1.32 -12.03 2.76
C LEU A 178 -1.94 -12.21 1.37
N ASN A 179 -3.24 -12.52 1.32
CA ASN A 179 -3.98 -12.64 0.05
C ASN A 179 -3.94 -11.33 -0.75
N CYS A 180 -4.14 -10.19 -0.08
CA CYS A 180 -4.14 -8.90 -0.75
C CYS A 180 -2.75 -8.56 -1.29
N MET A 181 -1.69 -8.77 -0.51
CA MET A 181 -0.32 -8.50 -0.95
C MET A 181 0.05 -9.37 -2.16
N ALA A 182 -0.19 -10.68 -2.08
CA ALA A 182 0.06 -11.60 -3.19
C ALA A 182 -0.77 -11.25 -4.43
N TYR A 183 -2.05 -10.90 -4.26
CA TYR A 183 -2.89 -10.40 -5.34
C TYR A 183 -2.28 -9.15 -5.99
N VAL A 184 -1.85 -8.18 -5.18
CA VAL A 184 -1.26 -6.91 -5.65
C VAL A 184 0.00 -7.17 -6.45
N ASP A 185 0.96 -7.88 -5.88
CA ASP A 185 2.25 -8.20 -6.50
C ASP A 185 2.11 -9.05 -7.78
N LEU A 186 1.03 -9.84 -7.90
CA LEU A 186 0.74 -10.64 -9.09
C LEU A 186 -0.08 -9.92 -10.17
N ASN A 187 -0.46 -8.65 -10.00
CA ASN A 187 -1.28 -7.96 -11.01
C ASN A 187 -0.62 -7.90 -12.40
N PRO A 188 0.69 -7.58 -12.54
CA PRO A 188 1.33 -7.60 -13.86
C PRO A 188 1.31 -8.98 -14.52
N ILE A 189 1.56 -10.05 -13.75
CA ILE A 189 1.47 -11.44 -14.24
C ILE A 189 0.06 -11.77 -14.70
N ARG A 190 -0.95 -11.47 -13.88
CA ARG A 190 -2.36 -11.73 -14.18
C ARG A 190 -2.86 -10.94 -15.39
N ALA A 191 -2.31 -9.75 -15.62
CA ALA A 191 -2.61 -8.90 -16.76
C ALA A 191 -1.79 -9.26 -18.02
N ASN A 192 -0.97 -10.33 -17.98
CA ASN A 192 -0.07 -10.73 -19.06
C ASN A 192 0.93 -9.63 -19.47
N MET A 193 1.33 -8.79 -18.50
CA MET A 193 2.34 -7.74 -18.68
C MET A 193 3.75 -8.22 -18.33
N ALA A 194 3.87 -9.31 -17.56
CA ALA A 194 5.14 -9.91 -17.17
C ALA A 194 4.98 -11.44 -17.07
N ASN A 195 6.07 -12.16 -17.33
CA ASN A 195 6.09 -13.64 -17.31
C ASN A 195 6.67 -14.22 -16.00
N LYS A 196 7.43 -13.38 -15.27
CA LYS A 196 8.12 -13.70 -14.01
C LYS A 196 8.04 -12.50 -13.06
N LEU A 197 8.27 -12.75 -11.78
CA LEU A 197 8.19 -11.71 -10.74
C LEU A 197 9.30 -10.66 -10.91
N GLU A 198 10.48 -11.09 -11.36
CA GLU A 198 11.63 -10.23 -11.64
C GLU A 198 11.37 -9.25 -12.79
N ASP A 199 10.50 -9.65 -13.73
CA ASP A 199 10.09 -8.85 -14.89
C ASP A 199 8.88 -7.95 -14.57
N SER A 200 8.32 -8.04 -13.36
CA SER A 200 7.14 -7.27 -12.94
C SER A 200 7.54 -5.87 -12.47
N ASP A 201 7.97 -5.03 -13.39
CA ASP A 201 8.41 -3.65 -13.11
C ASP A 201 7.38 -2.84 -12.31
N PHE A 202 7.90 -1.96 -11.44
CA PHE A 202 7.10 -1.09 -10.57
C PHE A 202 6.12 -1.84 -9.65
N THR A 203 6.59 -2.96 -9.09
CA THR A 203 5.93 -3.68 -8.00
C THR A 203 6.84 -3.81 -6.78
N SER A 204 6.24 -4.02 -5.61
CA SER A 204 7.00 -4.30 -4.38
C SER A 204 7.75 -5.62 -4.44
N ILE A 205 7.15 -6.68 -5.01
CA ILE A 205 7.81 -7.99 -5.11
C ILE A 205 9.11 -7.90 -5.91
N GLN A 206 9.08 -7.19 -7.03
CA GLN A 206 10.27 -7.02 -7.86
C GLN A 206 11.37 -6.25 -7.11
N GLU A 207 11.01 -5.16 -6.43
CA GLU A 207 11.97 -4.36 -5.66
C GLU A 207 12.62 -5.20 -4.55
N ARG A 208 11.82 -6.01 -3.85
CA ARG A 208 12.29 -6.94 -2.81
C ARG A 208 13.24 -7.99 -3.40
N LEU A 209 12.87 -8.62 -4.52
CA LEU A 209 13.70 -9.63 -5.19
C LEU A 209 15.04 -9.04 -5.67
N LYS A 210 15.02 -7.87 -6.33
CA LYS A 210 16.23 -7.20 -6.81
C LYS A 210 17.20 -6.90 -5.66
N GLN A 211 16.70 -6.35 -4.55
CA GLN A 211 17.57 -6.05 -3.41
C GLN A 211 18.12 -7.32 -2.77
N PHE A 212 17.28 -8.34 -2.58
CA PHE A 212 17.69 -9.62 -2.03
C PHE A 212 18.78 -10.30 -2.88
N GLN A 213 18.60 -10.35 -4.20
CA GLN A 213 19.59 -10.90 -5.15
C GLN A 213 20.90 -10.10 -5.14
N SER A 214 20.81 -8.77 -5.06
CA SER A 214 22.00 -7.91 -4.98
C SER A 214 22.82 -8.17 -3.71
N ALA A 215 22.14 -8.44 -2.60
CA ALA A 215 22.78 -8.76 -1.32
C ALA A 215 23.47 -10.13 -1.40
N LYS A 216 22.78 -11.18 -1.86
CA LYS A 216 23.36 -12.52 -2.05
C LYS A 216 24.57 -12.53 -3.00
N SER A 217 24.55 -11.69 -4.03
CA SER A 217 25.67 -11.55 -4.96
C SER A 217 26.92 -10.94 -4.29
N LYS A 218 26.75 -10.11 -3.25
CA LYS A 218 27.85 -9.53 -2.46
C LYS A 218 28.41 -10.53 -1.44
N GLU A 219 27.56 -11.33 -0.81
CA GLU A 219 27.97 -12.44 0.08
C GLU A 219 28.96 -13.37 -0.60
N SER A 220 28.63 -13.81 -1.83
CA SER A 220 29.48 -14.70 -2.62
C SER A 220 30.86 -14.10 -2.96
N LYS A 221 31.01 -12.77 -2.89
CA LYS A 221 32.27 -12.06 -3.17
C LYS A 221 33.05 -11.67 -1.92
N GLN A 222 32.38 -11.51 -0.76
CA GLN A 222 32.96 -10.94 0.46
C GLN A 222 32.95 -11.87 1.68
N ASN A 223 32.43 -13.11 1.57
CA ASN A 223 32.31 -14.08 2.68
C ASN A 223 31.55 -13.53 3.91
N GLU A 224 30.71 -12.51 3.73
CA GLU A 224 29.81 -11.99 4.77
C GLU A 224 28.41 -12.60 4.60
N LYS A 225 27.90 -13.26 5.65
CA LYS A 225 26.55 -13.84 5.65
C LYS A 225 25.50 -12.75 5.51
N VAL A 226 24.70 -12.80 4.46
CA VAL A 226 23.53 -11.92 4.29
C VAL A 226 22.40 -12.44 5.16
N GLN A 227 21.76 -11.55 5.91
CA GLN A 227 20.54 -11.89 6.64
C GLN A 227 19.40 -12.18 5.65
N ASP A 228 18.63 -13.23 5.90
CA ASP A 228 17.45 -13.63 5.09
C ASP A 228 16.31 -12.59 5.05
N SER A 229 16.51 -11.42 5.69
CA SER A 229 15.56 -10.32 5.83
C SER A 229 15.91 -9.07 5.01
N VAL A 230 17.00 -9.08 4.22
CA VAL A 230 17.42 -7.91 3.43
C VAL A 230 16.36 -7.52 2.40
N GLN A 231 15.86 -6.28 2.51
CA GLN A 231 14.74 -5.76 1.73
C GLN A 231 14.77 -4.21 1.67
N PRO A 232 13.95 -3.58 0.81
CA PRO A 232 13.89 -2.12 0.70
C PRO A 232 13.42 -1.44 1.97
N ILE A 233 14.17 -0.44 2.43
CA ILE A 233 13.90 0.34 3.66
C ILE A 233 12.56 1.07 3.56
N ALA A 234 12.15 1.46 2.34
CA ALA A 234 10.89 2.15 2.10
C ALA A 234 9.66 1.22 2.19
N LEU A 235 9.86 -0.10 2.25
CA LEU A 235 8.80 -1.08 2.38
C LEU A 235 8.75 -1.64 3.79
N GLN A 236 7.56 -2.01 4.25
CA GLN A 236 7.38 -2.59 5.57
C GLN A 236 8.23 -3.88 5.67
N PRO A 237 9.05 -4.02 6.72
CA PRO A 237 9.90 -5.18 6.86
C PRO A 237 9.08 -6.44 7.16
N PHE A 238 9.48 -7.59 6.61
CA PHE A 238 9.06 -8.91 7.10
C PHE A 238 9.73 -9.27 8.43
N GLY A 239 9.05 -10.04 9.27
CA GLY A 239 9.50 -10.41 10.60
C GLY A 239 8.55 -11.37 11.31
N THR A 240 8.67 -11.47 12.63
CA THR A 240 7.86 -12.39 13.43
C THR A 240 6.55 -11.74 13.90
N ARG A 241 5.62 -12.55 14.44
CA ARG A 241 4.32 -12.07 14.93
C ARG A 241 4.47 -11.13 16.13
N GLU A 242 5.54 -11.28 16.90
CA GLU A 242 5.82 -10.50 18.10
C GLU A 242 6.36 -9.10 17.77
N GLN A 243 6.87 -8.90 16.55
CA GLN A 243 7.43 -7.64 16.10
C GLN A 243 6.34 -6.71 15.55
N ALA A 244 5.89 -5.77 16.37
CA ALA A 244 4.75 -4.89 16.05
C ALA A 244 4.90 -4.08 14.75
N HIS A 245 6.12 -3.87 14.24
CA HIS A 245 6.39 -3.08 13.03
C HIS A 245 6.63 -3.94 11.77
N THR A 246 6.59 -5.27 11.87
CA THR A 246 6.85 -6.14 10.73
C THR A 246 5.58 -6.74 10.14
N LEU A 247 5.68 -7.19 8.90
CA LEU A 247 4.73 -8.13 8.31
C LEU A 247 4.95 -9.49 8.99
N PRO A 248 3.90 -10.16 9.49
CA PRO A 248 4.02 -11.35 10.34
C PRO A 248 4.30 -12.63 9.51
N PHE A 249 5.20 -12.54 8.54
CA PHE A 249 5.58 -13.61 7.63
C PHE A 249 7.10 -13.58 7.39
N SER A 250 7.68 -14.72 7.02
CA SER A 250 9.04 -14.74 6.49
C SER A 250 9.08 -14.15 5.08
N LEU A 251 10.14 -13.39 4.78
CA LEU A 251 10.36 -12.85 3.43
C LEU A 251 10.53 -13.98 2.40
N LEU A 252 11.26 -15.04 2.76
CA LEU A 252 11.49 -16.18 1.87
C LEU A 252 10.21 -16.98 1.62
N ASP A 253 9.44 -17.26 2.68
CA ASP A 253 8.16 -17.94 2.51
C ASP A 253 7.18 -17.10 1.66
N TYR A 254 7.24 -15.77 1.78
CA TYR A 254 6.45 -14.88 0.93
C TYR A 254 6.89 -14.95 -0.55
N PHE A 255 8.20 -14.98 -0.84
CA PHE A 255 8.70 -15.16 -2.20
C PHE A 255 8.23 -16.49 -2.80
N ASP A 256 8.39 -17.58 -2.05
CA ASP A 256 7.96 -18.91 -2.49
C ASP A 256 6.46 -18.96 -2.77
N LEU A 257 5.64 -18.35 -1.90
CA LEU A 257 4.20 -18.25 -2.09
C LEU A 257 3.82 -17.49 -3.35
N VAL A 258 4.40 -16.30 -3.55
CA VAL A 258 4.04 -15.44 -4.69
C VAL A 258 4.50 -16.07 -6.01
N ASP A 259 5.68 -16.68 -6.06
CA ASP A 259 6.15 -17.39 -7.25
C ASP A 259 5.27 -18.61 -7.56
N TRP A 260 5.03 -19.46 -6.55
CA TRP A 260 4.15 -20.62 -6.69
C TRP A 260 2.75 -20.23 -7.16
N THR A 261 2.18 -19.16 -6.59
CA THR A 261 0.86 -18.65 -6.99
C THR A 261 0.90 -18.08 -8.40
N GLY A 262 1.93 -17.30 -8.74
CA GLY A 262 2.14 -16.71 -10.06
C GLY A 262 2.14 -17.75 -11.17
N ARG A 263 2.81 -18.89 -10.96
CA ARG A 263 2.84 -20.01 -11.90
C ARG A 263 1.46 -20.64 -12.15
N HIS A 264 0.58 -20.66 -11.14
CA HIS A 264 -0.78 -21.18 -11.28
C HIS A 264 -1.76 -20.22 -11.94
N VAL A 265 -1.60 -18.91 -11.72
CA VAL A 265 -2.53 -17.89 -12.24
C VAL A 265 -2.14 -17.35 -13.62
N HIS A 266 -0.90 -17.60 -14.07
CA HIS A 266 -0.42 -17.15 -15.37
C HIS A 266 -1.27 -17.77 -16.51
N PRO A 267 -1.82 -16.97 -17.44
CA PRO A 267 -2.74 -17.46 -18.49
C PRO A 267 -2.19 -18.63 -19.30
N GLU A 268 -0.90 -18.58 -19.64
CA GLU A 268 -0.21 -19.59 -20.46
C GLU A 268 0.37 -20.77 -19.65
N LYS A 269 0.31 -20.76 -18.31
CA LYS A 269 0.87 -21.84 -17.46
C LYS A 269 -0.21 -22.59 -16.66
N LYS A 270 -1.47 -22.46 -17.07
CA LYS A 270 -2.60 -23.19 -16.48
C LYS A 270 -2.35 -24.70 -16.55
N GLY A 271 -2.37 -25.38 -15.40
CA GLY A 271 -2.13 -26.81 -15.29
C GLY A 271 -0.70 -27.24 -14.98
N TYR A 272 0.23 -26.30 -14.77
CA TYR A 272 1.55 -26.62 -14.22
C TYR A 272 1.42 -27.11 -12.77
N ILE A 273 2.04 -28.25 -12.44
CA ILE A 273 2.06 -28.83 -11.08
C ILE A 273 3.43 -28.52 -10.45
N PRO A 274 3.53 -27.58 -9.50
CA PRO A 274 4.78 -27.36 -8.77
C PRO A 274 5.08 -28.55 -7.86
N LYS A 275 6.37 -28.81 -7.63
CA LYS A 275 6.79 -29.98 -6.85
C LYS A 275 6.36 -29.93 -5.38
N ASN A 276 6.32 -28.75 -4.75
CA ASN A 276 6.02 -28.60 -3.32
C ASN A 276 5.11 -27.39 -3.05
N THR A 277 4.20 -27.54 -2.09
CA THR A 277 3.32 -26.49 -1.55
C THR A 277 4.12 -25.51 -0.68
N PRO A 278 3.90 -24.19 -0.77
CA PRO A 278 4.57 -23.21 0.09
C PRO A 278 4.26 -23.43 1.58
N ASN A 279 5.30 -23.42 2.43
CA ASN A 279 5.18 -23.65 3.88
C ASN A 279 4.18 -22.72 4.57
N ILE A 280 4.09 -21.47 4.11
CA ILE A 280 3.17 -20.46 4.66
C ILE A 280 1.70 -20.85 4.53
N LEU A 281 1.31 -21.62 3.51
CA LEU A 281 -0.06 -22.12 3.38
C LEU A 281 -0.36 -23.14 4.48
N THR A 282 0.58 -24.05 4.75
CA THR A 282 0.46 -25.03 5.84
C THR A 282 0.45 -24.36 7.21
N LEU A 283 1.35 -23.41 7.46
CA LEU A 283 1.45 -22.67 8.73
C LEU A 283 0.18 -21.87 9.05
N LEU A 284 -0.48 -21.33 8.03
CA LEU A 284 -1.72 -20.57 8.18
C LEU A 284 -2.98 -21.43 8.04
N ASN A 285 -2.83 -22.75 7.90
CA ASN A 285 -3.91 -23.71 7.69
C ASN A 285 -4.84 -23.30 6.52
N ILE A 286 -4.24 -22.92 5.39
CA ILE A 286 -4.94 -22.50 4.17
C ILE A 286 -4.87 -23.64 3.14
N ASP A 287 -6.04 -24.10 2.70
CA ASP A 287 -6.15 -25.04 1.58
C ASP A 287 -5.69 -24.40 0.25
N GLU A 288 -4.94 -25.17 -0.55
CA GLU A 288 -4.36 -24.70 -1.81
C GLU A 288 -5.41 -24.26 -2.83
N LYS A 289 -6.49 -25.05 -3.00
CA LYS A 289 -7.55 -24.73 -3.96
C LYS A 289 -8.30 -23.49 -3.50
N ALA A 290 -8.58 -23.39 -2.20
CA ALA A 290 -9.21 -22.22 -1.60
C ALA A 290 -8.33 -20.97 -1.75
N TRP A 291 -7.01 -21.10 -1.63
CA TRP A 291 -6.05 -20.00 -1.87
C TRP A 291 -6.10 -19.53 -3.33
N LEU A 292 -5.95 -20.45 -4.27
CA LEU A 292 -5.93 -20.13 -5.70
C LEU A 292 -7.26 -19.50 -6.16
N ASP A 293 -8.39 -20.04 -5.70
CA ASP A 293 -9.72 -19.47 -5.97
C ASP A 293 -9.81 -18.02 -5.47
N LYS A 294 -9.39 -17.77 -4.22
CA LYS A 294 -9.40 -16.42 -3.63
C LYS A 294 -8.53 -15.45 -4.40
N ILE A 295 -7.31 -15.82 -4.80
CA ILE A 295 -6.43 -14.92 -5.55
C ILE A 295 -6.99 -14.60 -6.94
N GLN A 296 -7.54 -15.60 -7.64
CA GLN A 296 -8.13 -15.40 -8.96
C GLN A 296 -9.38 -14.50 -8.88
N ASN A 297 -10.19 -14.66 -7.85
CA ASN A 297 -11.49 -13.99 -7.67
C ASN A 297 -11.47 -12.84 -6.66
N TYR A 298 -10.29 -12.41 -6.18
CA TYR A 298 -10.15 -11.39 -5.13
C TYR A 298 -10.94 -10.11 -5.43
N GLY A 299 -10.84 -9.62 -6.68
CA GLY A 299 -11.48 -8.38 -7.12
C GLY A 299 -13.01 -8.44 -7.22
N THR A 300 -13.60 -9.64 -7.23
CA THR A 300 -15.05 -9.85 -7.35
C THR A 300 -15.69 -10.32 -6.04
N GLN A 301 -14.95 -11.07 -5.22
CA GLN A 301 -15.45 -11.66 -3.97
C GLN A 301 -15.65 -10.64 -2.86
N TYR A 302 -14.77 -9.65 -2.72
CA TYR A 302 -14.79 -8.74 -1.57
C TYR A 302 -15.37 -7.35 -1.86
N GLY A 303 -15.95 -6.74 -0.82
CA GLY A 303 -16.47 -5.37 -0.82
C GLY A 303 -15.47 -4.39 -0.20
N ASN A 304 -15.90 -3.65 0.82
CA ASN A 304 -15.03 -2.71 1.57
C ASN A 304 -14.24 -3.40 2.70
N PHE A 305 -14.49 -4.68 2.96
CA PHE A 305 -13.86 -5.45 4.03
C PHE A 305 -13.41 -6.78 3.45
N VAL A 306 -12.23 -7.24 3.84
CA VAL A 306 -11.61 -8.50 3.42
C VAL A 306 -11.16 -9.21 4.68
N GLY A 307 -11.51 -10.48 4.82
CA GLY A 307 -11.24 -11.26 6.03
C GLY A 307 -11.80 -12.66 5.92
N SER A 308 -11.43 -13.50 6.88
CA SER A 308 -12.12 -14.75 7.19
C SER A 308 -13.59 -14.51 7.52
N LYS A 309 -14.41 -15.55 7.38
CA LYS A 309 -15.83 -15.51 7.75
C LYS A 309 -16.03 -14.98 9.18
N THR A 310 -15.24 -15.48 10.13
CA THR A 310 -15.27 -15.07 11.53
C THR A 310 -14.92 -13.59 11.70
N ALA A 311 -13.86 -13.10 11.05
CA ALA A 311 -13.46 -11.69 11.14
C ALA A 311 -14.53 -10.76 10.54
N LEU A 312 -15.11 -11.13 9.40
CA LEU A 312 -16.17 -10.36 8.75
C LEU A 312 -17.44 -10.32 9.60
N GLN A 313 -17.85 -11.45 10.20
CA GLN A 313 -19.01 -11.54 11.10
C GLN A 313 -18.81 -10.69 12.36
N ALA A 314 -17.63 -10.80 13.00
CA ALA A 314 -17.30 -9.99 14.17
C ALA A 314 -17.30 -8.48 13.85
N HIS A 315 -16.72 -8.10 12.70
CA HIS A 315 -16.72 -6.70 12.27
C HIS A 315 -18.12 -6.20 11.89
N ALA A 316 -18.98 -7.06 11.33
CA ALA A 316 -20.37 -6.72 11.01
C ALA A 316 -21.18 -6.48 12.30
N ALA A 317 -21.06 -7.38 13.28
CA ALA A 317 -21.70 -7.25 14.59
C ALA A 317 -21.30 -5.96 15.32
N LYS A 318 -20.01 -5.60 15.30
CA LYS A 318 -19.51 -4.34 15.91
C LYS A 318 -20.08 -3.07 15.26
N ASN A 319 -20.56 -3.16 14.02
CA ASN A 319 -21.03 -2.02 13.22
C ASN A 319 -22.55 -2.06 12.95
N ASP A 320 -23.30 -2.82 13.76
CA ASP A 320 -24.75 -3.01 13.62
C ASP A 320 -25.18 -3.42 12.19
N ALA A 321 -24.36 -4.24 11.54
CA ALA A 321 -24.60 -4.76 10.20
C ALA A 321 -24.85 -6.28 10.25
N ASN A 322 -25.79 -6.76 9.44
CA ASN A 322 -26.14 -8.19 9.40
C ASN A 322 -25.13 -9.04 8.64
N TRP A 323 -24.48 -8.49 7.61
CA TRP A 323 -23.49 -9.18 6.78
C TRP A 323 -22.65 -8.19 5.97
N TYR A 324 -21.46 -8.63 5.54
CA TYR A 324 -20.62 -7.93 4.55
C TYR A 324 -20.34 -8.84 3.35
N LYS A 325 -20.21 -8.24 2.16
CA LYS A 325 -19.85 -8.97 0.93
C LYS A 325 -18.49 -9.66 1.09
N GLY A 326 -18.40 -10.93 0.73
CA GLY A 326 -17.23 -11.80 0.93
C GLY A 326 -17.45 -12.87 2.00
N VAL A 327 -18.59 -12.79 2.69
CA VAL A 327 -19.19 -13.89 3.43
C VAL A 327 -20.19 -14.56 2.49
N GLY A 328 -20.06 -15.87 2.28
CA GLY A 328 -21.07 -16.68 1.57
C GLY A 328 -22.41 -16.68 2.30
#